data_AF-A0A7W3SV92-F1
#
_entry.id   AF-A0A7W3SV92-F1
#
_cell.length_a   1.000
_cell.length_b   1.000
_cell.length_c   1.000
_cell.angle_alpha   90.00
_cell.angle_beta   90.00
_cell.angle_gamma   90.00
#
_symmetry.space_group_name_H-M   'P 1'
#
loop_
_entity.id
_entity.type
_entity.pdbx_description
1 polymer ?
#
loop_
_entity_poly.entity_id
_entity_poly.type
_entity_poly.pdbx_seq_one_letter_code
_entity_poly.pdbx_strand_id
1 'polypeptide(L)' 'MTRWEYKTIKIKTGGFMGGKVDETDFQDELNRYGRDGWEVVSCFDTSYGQGTSREVIVVFKRAIEEMNNRI' A
#
# COMPACT_ATOMS: atom_id res chain seq x y z
N MET A 1 22.14 -5.42 -11.83
CA MET A 1 21.23 -4.25 -11.72
C MET A 1 20.26 -4.55 -10.60
N THR A 2 19.87 -3.56 -9.79
CA THR A 2 18.84 -3.77 -8.75
C THR A 2 17.50 -4.06 -9.42
N ARG A 3 16.89 -5.20 -9.09
CA ARG A 3 15.53 -5.55 -9.50
C ARG A 3 14.54 -5.23 -8.38
N TRP A 4 13.32 -4.88 -8.76
CA TRP A 4 12.27 -4.49 -7.82
C TRP A 4 11.04 -5.37 -7.98
N GLU A 5 10.48 -5.80 -6.86
CA GLU A 5 9.13 -6.34 -6.75
C GLU A 5 8.18 -5.18 -6.42
N TYR A 6 6.98 -5.16 -7.02
CA TYR A 6 5.97 -4.14 -6.76
C TYR A 6 4.69 -4.76 -6.22
N LYS A 7 4.02 -4.02 -5.32
CA LYS A 7 2.76 -4.45 -4.72
C LYS A 7 1.80 -3.27 -4.62
N THR A 8 0.53 -3.51 -4.90
CA THR A 8 -0.54 -2.52 -4.74
C THR A 8 -1.58 -3.06 -3.78
N ILE A 9 -1.95 -2.28 -2.77
CA ILE A 9 -3.07 -2.58 -1.88
C ILE A 9 -4.18 -1.54 -2.07
N LYS A 10 -5.41 -1.97 -1.79
CA LYS A 10 -6.59 -1.11 -1.80
C LYS A 10 -7.26 -1.18 -0.43
N ILE A 11 -7.49 -0.02 0.16
CA ILE A 11 -8.11 0.11 1.48
C ILE A 11 -9.44 0.80 1.26
N LYS A 12 -10.53 0.09 1.59
CA LYS A 12 -11.89 0.61 1.41
C LYS A 12 -12.20 1.62 2.52
N THR A 13 -12.78 2.76 2.16
CA THR A 13 -13.35 3.72 3.10
C THR A 13 -14.76 3.24 3.51
N GLY A 14 -14.85 2.31 4.47
CA GLY A 14 -16.11 1.58 4.73
C GLY A 14 -16.55 1.52 6.19
N GLY A 15 -17.54 2.32 6.56
CA GLY A 15 -18.36 2.19 7.78
C GLY A 15 -19.78 2.71 7.53
N PHE A 16 -20.79 2.16 8.22
CA PHE A 16 -22.24 2.49 8.09
C PHE A 16 -22.57 3.98 8.38
N MET A 17 -21.61 4.75 8.89
CA MET A 17 -21.70 6.17 9.24
C MET A 17 -20.51 6.97 8.66
N GLY A 18 -20.27 6.86 7.35
CA GLY A 18 -19.46 7.85 6.62
C GLY A 18 -17.94 7.68 6.69
N GLY A 19 -17.41 6.76 5.88
CA GLY A 19 -16.43 7.11 4.85
C GLY A 19 -15.02 7.58 5.23
N LYS A 20 -14.57 7.51 6.48
CA LYS A 20 -13.15 7.78 6.84
C LYS A 20 -12.36 6.47 6.98
N VAL A 21 -11.14 6.45 6.44
CA VAL A 21 -10.16 5.41 6.76
C VAL A 21 -9.76 5.62 8.22
N ASP A 22 -9.75 4.56 9.03
CA ASP A 22 -9.15 4.62 10.36
C ASP A 22 -7.63 4.78 10.20
N GLU A 23 -7.08 5.87 10.72
CA GLU A 23 -5.67 6.21 10.59
C GLU A 23 -4.77 5.17 11.28
N THR A 24 -5.24 4.55 12.36
CA THR A 24 -4.50 3.52 13.10
C THR A 24 -4.41 2.24 12.29
N ASP A 25 -5.55 1.76 11.77
CA ASP A 25 -5.59 0.57 10.92
C ASP A 25 -4.75 0.77 9.65
N PHE A 26 -4.80 1.98 9.07
CA PHE A 26 -3.99 2.34 7.91
C PHE A 26 -2.49 2.29 8.24
N GLN A 27 -2.07 2.91 9.34
CA GLN A 27 -0.68 2.90 9.79
C GLN A 27 -0.19 1.49 10.10
N ASP A 28 -0.99 0.68 10.76
CA ASP A 28 -0.65 -0.71 11.11
C ASP A 28 -0.43 -1.56 9.85
N GLU A 29 -1.26 -1.37 8.82
CA GLU A 29 -1.07 -2.04 7.53
C GLU A 29 0.20 -1.58 6.81
N LEU A 30 0.52 -0.28 6.82
CA LEU A 30 1.79 0.23 6.28
C LEU A 30 3.00 -0.33 7.04
N ASN A 31 2.95 -0.34 8.37
CA ASN A 31 4.01 -0.86 9.23
C ASN A 31 4.20 -2.37 9.06
N ARG A 32 3.12 -3.12 8.81
CA ARG A 32 3.19 -4.55 8.46
C ARG A 32 4.02 -4.76 7.20
N TYR A 33 3.76 -4.01 6.14
CA TYR A 33 4.54 -4.10 4.90
C TYR A 33 5.97 -3.58 5.06
N GLY A 34 6.17 -2.51 5.84
CA GLY A 34 7.51 -1.99 6.16
C GLY A 34 8.40 -3.04 6.83
N ARG A 35 7.84 -3.82 7.77
CA ARG A 35 8.53 -4.95 8.42
C ARG A 35 8.89 -6.08 7.44
N ASP A 36 8.10 -6.26 6.39
CA ASP A 36 8.34 -7.24 5.31
C ASP A 36 9.32 -6.73 4.23
N GLY A 37 9.93 -5.55 4.45
CA GLY A 37 10.92 -4.94 3.56
C GLY A 37 10.31 -4.12 2.40
N TRP A 38 9.02 -3.83 2.45
CA TRP A 38 8.36 -3.00 1.43
C TRP A 38 8.47 -1.50 1.77
N GLU A 39 8.73 -0.71 0.74
CA GLU A 39 8.80 0.75 0.82
C GLU A 39 7.61 1.35 0.06
N VAL A 40 6.94 2.35 0.65
CA VAL A 40 5.85 3.08 -0.03
C VAL A 40 6.44 3.93 -1.16
N VAL A 41 5.88 3.77 -2.36
CA VAL A 41 6.22 4.56 -3.57
C VAL A 41 5.18 5.64 -3.83
N SER A 42 3.90 5.32 -3.62
CA SER A 42 2.79 6.25 -3.87
C SER A 42 1.58 5.88 -3.03
N CYS A 43 0.79 6.89 -2.64
CA CYS A 43 -0.48 6.74 -1.94
C CYS A 43 -1.46 7.77 -2.48
N PHE A 44 -2.62 7.34 -2.96
CA PHE A 44 -3.65 8.21 -3.53
C PHE A 44 -5.03 7.58 -3.39
N ASP A 45 -6.07 8.41 -3.30
CA ASP A 45 -7.46 7.95 -3.26
C ASP A 45 -8.08 7.89 -4.66
N THR A 46 -9.11 7.06 -4.79
CA THR A 46 -9.98 7.05 -5.97
C THR A 46 -11.28 7.76 -5.65
N SER A 47 -11.54 8.85 -6.37
CA SER A 47 -12.81 9.54 -6.32
C SER A 47 -13.79 8.91 -7.33
N TYR A 48 -14.98 8.56 -6.84
CA TYR A 48 -16.14 8.39 -7.71
C TYR A 48 -16.84 9.76 -7.77
N GLY A 49 -17.35 10.15 -8.94
CA GLY A 49 -17.95 11.48 -9.15
C GLY A 49 -18.93 11.89 -8.03
N GLN A 50 -19.07 13.20 -7.81
CA GLN A 50 -19.73 13.84 -6.65
C GLN A 50 -18.99 13.72 -5.30
N GLY A 51 -17.66 13.82 -5.29
CA GLY A 51 -16.90 14.09 -4.07
C GLY A 51 -16.85 12.94 -3.05
N THR A 52 -17.11 11.70 -3.48
CA THR A 52 -17.01 10.52 -2.62
C THR A 52 -15.81 9.67 -3.00
N SER A 53 -14.81 9.61 -2.11
CA SER A 53 -13.66 8.71 -2.26
C SER A 53 -14.01 7.32 -1.72
N ARG A 54 -13.84 6.28 -2.55
CA ARG A 54 -14.24 4.89 -2.20
C ARG A 54 -13.09 4.03 -1.71
N GLU A 55 -11.88 4.30 -2.19
CA GLU A 55 -10.71 3.46 -1.88
C GLU A 55 -9.45 4.34 -1.81
N VAL A 56 -8.58 4.04 -0.85
CA VAL A 56 -7.19 4.49 -0.81
C VAL A 56 -6.32 3.41 -1.43
N ILE A 57 -5.49 3.79 -2.40
CA ILE A 57 -4.55 2.92 -3.08
C ILE A 57 -3.14 3.24 -2.60
N VAL A 58 -2.39 2.22 -2.19
CA VAL A 58 -0.97 2.35 -1.84
C VAL A 58 -0.15 1.42 -2.71
N VAL A 59 0.88 1.97 -3.33
CA VAL A 59 1.86 1.26 -4.17
C VAL A 59 3.17 1.16 -3.41
N PHE A 60 3.72 -0.05 -3.33
CA PHE A 60 4.98 -0.36 -2.68
C PHE A 60 6.00 -0.93 -3.67
N LYS A 61 7.27 -0.87 -3.29
CA LYS A 61 8.36 -1.61 -3.92
C LYS A 61 9.22 -2.32 -2.87
N ARG A 62 9.91 -3.38 -3.26
CA ARG A 62 10.95 -4.05 -2.46
C ARG A 62 12.07 -4.54 -3.37
N ALA A 63 13.33 -4.42 -2.92
CA ALA A 63 14.46 -4.93 -3.68
C ALA A 63 14.42 -6.46 -3.71
N ILE A 64 14.64 -7.05 -4.88
CA ILE A 64 14.83 -8.50 -5.01
C ILE A 64 16.32 -8.77 -4.84
N GLU A 65 16.70 -9.48 -3.79
CA GLU A 65 18.04 -10.03 -3.71
C GLU A 65 18.19 -11.09 -4.80
N GLU A 66 19.07 -10.83 -5.78
CA GLU A 66 19.52 -11.89 -6.66
C GLU A 66 20.37 -12.84 -5.80
N MET A 67 19.82 -14.00 -5.46
CA MET A 67 20.61 -15.12 -4.94
C MET A 67 21.65 -15.49 -5.99
N ASN A 68 22.82 -14.86 -5.89
CA ASN A 68 24.02 -15.33 -6.56
C ASN A 68 24.31 -16.70 -5.96
N ASN A 69 23.93 -17.77 -6.68
CA ASN A 69 24.38 -19.13 -6.44
C ASN A 69 25.92 -19.08 -6.33
N ARG A 70 26.42 -19.06 -5.10
CA ARG A 70 27.84 -19.23 -4.83
C ARG A 70 28.13 -20.71 -4.96
N ILE A 71 28.65 -21.05 -6.15
CA ILE A 71 29.50 -22.19 -6.54
C ILE A 71 28.94 -23.58 -6.20
#